data_AF-A0A9P6CPQ9-F1
#
_entry.id   AF-A0A9P6CPQ9-F1
#
_cell.length_a   1.000
_cell.length_b   1.000
_cell.length_c   1.000
_cell.angle_alpha   90.00
_cell.angle_beta   90.00
_cell.angle_gamma   90.00
#
_symmetry.space_group_name_H-M   'P 1'
#
loop_
_entity.id
_entity.type
_entity.pdbx_description
1 polymer ?
#
loop_
_entity_poly.entity_id
_entity_poly.type
_entity_poly.pdbx_seq_one_letter_code
_entity_poly.pdbx_strand_id
1 'polypeptide(L)' 'MSNLPLFRDPWAKAEAWRKSPIFTNRIMLRNMFPGFGIAVVAFTAYVVVDNIYLSSQKSVESHRH' A
#
# COMPACT_ATOMS: atom_id res chain seq x y z
N MET A 1 -3.58 7.00 23.76
CA MET A 1 -2.38 7.71 24.26
C MET A 1 -2.49 9.16 23.83
N SER A 2 -2.68 10.08 24.78
CA SER A 2 -2.66 11.51 24.50
C SER A 2 -1.21 11.95 24.30
N ASN A 3 -0.76 12.03 23.05
CA ASN A 3 0.50 12.67 22.67
C ASN A 3 0.35 14.19 22.79
N LEU A 4 0.17 14.68 24.02
CA LEU A 4 0.21 16.11 24.29
C LEU A 4 1.68 16.52 24.33
N PRO A 5 2.07 17.55 23.58
CA PRO A 5 3.45 18.00 23.62
C PRO A 5 3.78 18.49 25.04
N LEU A 6 4.96 18.11 25.55
CA LEU A 6 5.45 18.49 26.87
C LEU A 6 5.55 20.03 27.04
N PHE A 7 5.63 20.76 25.93
CA PHE A 7 5.63 22.22 25.87
C PHE A 7 4.83 22.70 24.66
N ARG A 8 4.05 23.78 24.82
CA ARG A 8 3.33 24.43 23.71
C ARG A 8 4.27 25.42 23.03
N ASP A 9 4.66 25.10 21.80
CA ASP A 9 5.41 26.02 20.95
C ASP A 9 4.59 27.31 20.73
N PRO A 10 5.09 28.50 21.15
CA PRO A 10 4.39 29.76 20.99
C PRO A 10 4.24 30.20 19.53
N TRP A 11 5.05 29.65 18.62
CA TRP A 11 5.03 29.99 17.19
C TRP A 11 4.24 29.01 16.34
N ALA A 12 3.68 27.95 16.92
CA ALA A 12 2.97 26.91 16.18
C ALA A 12 1.84 27.44 15.28
N LYS A 13 1.12 28.48 15.72
CA LYS A 13 0.07 29.14 14.91
C LYS A 13 0.66 29.94 13.74
N ALA A 14 1.81 30.58 13.96
CA ALA A 14 2.52 31.33 12.93
C ALA A 14 3.20 30.42 11.90
N GLU A 15 3.60 29.20 12.28
CA GLU A 15 4.18 28.21 11.36
C GLU A 15 3.12 27.30 10.70
N ALA A 16 1.87 27.37 11.12
CA ALA A 16 0.80 26.51 10.63
C ALA A 16 0.61 26.60 9.10
N TRP A 17 0.81 27.77 8.50
CA TRP A 17 0.70 27.96 7.05
C TRP A 17 1.73 27.17 6.24
N ARG A 18 2.89 26.84 6.83
CA ARG A 18 3.94 26.02 6.18
C ARG A 18 3.60 24.55 6.19
N LYS A 19 2.77 24.11 7.15
CA LYS A 19 2.36 22.72 7.31
C LYS A 19 1.16 22.43 6.42
N SER A 20 1.41 22.30 5.12
CA SER A 20 0.36 21.91 4.19
C SER A 20 0.12 20.40 4.23
N PRO A 21 -1.14 19.93 4.31
CA PRO A 21 -1.48 18.51 4.27
C PRO A 21 -0.96 17.79 3.03
N ILE A 22 -0.78 18.51 1.91
CA ILE A 22 -0.29 17.96 0.64
C ILE A 22 1.17 17.49 0.72
N PHE A 23 1.96 18.04 1.64
CA PHE A 23 3.37 17.68 1.85
C PHE A 23 3.56 16.67 2.98
N THR A 24 2.50 15.98 3.40
CA THR A 24 2.62 14.94 4.42
C THR A 24 3.34 13.72 3.84
N ASN A 25 4.26 13.10 4.60
CA ASN A 25 4.97 11.87 4.20
C ASN A 25 4.03 10.78 3.66
N ARG A 26 2.83 10.64 4.22
CA ARG A 26 1.80 9.69 3.76
C ARG A 26 1.39 9.93 2.30
N ILE A 27 1.19 11.19 1.91
CA ILE A 27 0.79 11.55 0.55
C ILE A 27 1.96 11.33 -0.42
N MET A 28 3.17 11.69 -0.01
CA MET A 28 4.39 11.41 -0.78
C MET A 28 4.54 9.91 -1.05
N LEU A 29 4.44 9.07 -0.01
CA LEU A 29 4.52 7.60 -0.15
C LEU A 29 3.44 7.02 -1.08
N ARG A 30 2.20 7.50 -0.98
CA ARG A 30 1.12 7.05 -1.88
C ARG A 30 1.38 7.44 -3.34
N ASN A 31 2.01 8.58 -3.56
CA ASN A 31 2.28 9.11 -4.91
C ASN A 31 3.56 8.54 -5.54
N MET A 32 4.45 7.90 -4.76
CA MET A 32 5.68 7.28 -5.29
C MET A 32 5.41 6.14 -6.27
N PHE A 33 4.29 5.41 -6.10
CA PHE A 33 3.95 4.28 -6.95
C PHE A 33 2.53 4.44 -7.54
N PRO A 34 2.39 5.24 -8.61
CA PRO A 34 1.10 5.40 -9.27
C PRO A 34 0.62 4.04 -9.77
N GLY A 35 -0.57 3.63 -9.35
CA GLY A 35 -1.17 2.36 -9.77
C GLY A 35 -0.69 1.11 -9.01
N PHE A 36 0.12 1.24 -7.95
CA PHE A 36 0.58 0.08 -7.16
C PHE A 36 -0.55 -0.84 -6.70
N GLY A 37 -1.66 -0.26 -6.22
CA GLY A 37 -2.82 -1.05 -5.79
C GLY A 37 -3.41 -1.93 -6.90
N ILE A 38 -3.53 -1.39 -8.13
CA ILE A 38 -4.04 -2.14 -9.28
C ILE A 38 -3.04 -3.22 -9.69
N ALA A 39 -1.73 -2.91 -9.68
CA ALA A 39 -0.69 -3.87 -10.01
C ALA A 39 -0.69 -5.06 -9.04
N VAL A 40 -0.82 -4.82 -7.74
CA VAL A 40 -0.91 -5.88 -6.72
C VAL A 40 -2.15 -6.75 -6.95
N VAL A 41 -3.31 -6.16 -7.25
CA VAL A 41 -4.53 -6.91 -7.54
C VAL A 41 -4.37 -7.76 -8.80
N ALA A 42 -3.84 -7.21 -9.89
CA ALA A 42 -3.63 -7.95 -11.13
C ALA A 42 -2.62 -9.10 -10.95
N PHE A 43 -1.51 -8.84 -10.23
CA PHE A 43 -0.49 -9.83 -9.95
C PHE A 43 -1.02 -10.99 -9.09
N THR A 44 -1.78 -10.67 -8.03
CA THR A 44 -2.37 -11.70 -7.17
C THR A 44 -3.40 -12.55 -7.92
N ALA A 45 -4.24 -11.93 -8.75
CA ALA A 45 -5.17 -12.67 -9.62
C ALA A 45 -4.43 -13.63 -10.56
N TYR A 46 -3.33 -13.18 -11.18
CA TYR A 46 -2.49 -14.04 -12.02
C TYR A 46 -1.90 -15.22 -11.22
N VAL A 47 -1.30 -14.95 -10.07
CA VAL A 47 -0.68 -15.99 -9.22
C VAL A 47 -1.70 -17.05 -8.79
N VAL A 48 -2.93 -16.65 -8.43
CA VAL A 48 -4.01 -17.58 -8.06
C VAL A 48 -4.39 -18.49 -9.23
N VAL A 49 -4.55 -17.93 -10.43
CA VAL A 49 -4.88 -18.73 -11.62
C VAL A 49 -3.76 -19.72 -11.95
N ASP A 50 -2.51 -19.25 -11.91
CA ASP A 50 -1.37 -20.05 -12.35
C ASP A 50 -0.99 -21.15 -11.34
N ASN A 51 -0.88 -20.78 -10.06
CA ASN A 51 -0.36 -21.67 -9.02
C ASN A 51 -1.42 -22.52 -8.34
N ILE A 52 -2.69 -22.08 -8.32
CA ILE A 52 -3.76 -22.84 -7.65
C ILE A 52 -4.57 -23.59 -8.71
N TYR A 53 -5.05 -22.89 -9.74
CA TYR A 53 -5.97 -23.50 -10.70
C TYR A 53 -5.25 -24.35 -11.75
N LEU A 54 -4.30 -23.78 -12.50
CA LEU A 54 -3.62 -24.49 -13.59
C LEU A 54 -2.67 -25.58 -13.06
N SER A 55 -1.98 -25.34 -11.96
CA SER A 55 -1.12 -26.34 -11.32
C SER A 55 -1.92 -27.53 -10.75
N SER A 56 -3.14 -27.30 -10.23
CA SER A 56 -4.04 -28.39 -9.81
C SER A 56 -4.55 -29.21 -10.99
N GLN A 57 -4.73 -28.63 -12.18
CA GLN A 57 -5.13 -29.43 -13.36
C GLN A 57 -3.96 -30.29 -13.86
N LYS A 58 -2.73 -29.75 -13.85
CA LYS A 58 -1.51 -30.48 -14.26
C LYS A 58 -1.24 -31.71 -13.40
N SER A 59 -1.45 -31.63 -12.08
CA SER A 59 -1.25 -32.79 -11.19
C SER A 59 -2.30 -33.89 -11.41
N VAL A 60 -3.55 -33.52 -11.71
CA VAL A 60 -4.63 -34.46 -12.05
C VAL A 60 -4.38 -35.16 -13.39
N GLU A 61 -3.87 -34.43 -14.38
CA GLU A 61 -3.55 -34.99 -15.70
C GLU A 61 -2.31 -35.90 -15.66
N SER A 62 -1.30 -35.55 -14.86
CA SER A 62 -0.12 -36.41 -14.64
C SER A 62 -0.43 -37.71 -13.88
N HIS A 63 -1.50 -37.75 -13.09
CA HIS A 63 -1.98 -38.98 -12.43
C HIS A 63 -2.91 -39.84 -13.31
N ARG A 64 -3.32 -39.32 -14.48
CA ARG A 64 -4.19 -40.03 -15.44
C ARG A 64 -3.42 -40.75 -16.56
N HIS A 65 -2.11 -40.55 -16.64
CA HIS A 65 -1.21 -41.24 -17.57
C HIS A 65 -0.48 -42.41 -16.90
#